data_AF-B4L1D2-F1
#
_entry.id   AF-B4L1D2-F1
#
_cell.length_a   1.000
_cell.length_b   1.000
_cell.length_c   1.000
_cell.angle_alpha   90.00
_cell.angle_beta   90.00
_cell.angle_gamma   90.00
#
_symmetry.space_group_name_H-M   'P 1'
#
loop_
_entity.id
_entity.type
_entity.pdbx_description
1 polymer ?
#
loop_
_entity_poly.entity_id
_entity_poly.type
_entity_poly.pdbx_seq_one_letter_code
_entity_poly.pdbx_strand_id
1 'polypeptide(L)'
;MEDFDIDLDFNFVQLSRQQLLQRYTSAVRQLRRLADVNYGVRPLSFDNYVIFQYFQQRSSQALYNTSTPLVAYLRLEVLHHFLDRRRKILCWLFYLTLISLCVVAYRYETTSSHGGHNGRMVQSLVYPGMRMWRRMTMPLIQRFPRLTELYDESCLMGNPFFQVEDLSCSPCANVDSVWMESDECAQLYADINQNPGNRSQPDSGPLSQYKQLTLMQHCRRPMEHMPYTFRSNQHTFDLSDFYQIYAKNLKIFQRDAYRVHSTNQGVHNLEDLFGQFNASSAAHNDHDDPSDNEDDHQQEQRQHQQHQQHRHHHDNFVHLSTAHNLWRCNRMLPARLLRPIFARPLRLPSMSVALERYVAIDTAQAPAYTLPDTECPNVYVHQAVGTRFIILRPTSECRQRCRTLSMRLSQSFVLNYNWLYWKPISAPDPISESMSISLIGSYC
;
A
#
# COMPACT_ATOMS: atom_id res chain seq x y z
N MET A 1 -6.02 -85.32 2.66
CA MET A 1 -7.17 -84.40 2.50
C MET A 1 -7.88 -84.42 3.83
N GLU A 2 -7.44 -83.54 4.72
CA GLU A 2 -8.15 -83.23 5.97
C GLU A 2 -8.75 -81.85 5.73
N ASP A 3 -10.08 -81.78 5.70
CA ASP A 3 -10.81 -80.52 5.59
C ASP A 3 -10.61 -79.74 6.89
N PHE A 4 -9.77 -78.70 6.80
CA PHE A 4 -9.68 -77.69 7.84
C PHE A 4 -10.71 -76.61 7.55
N ASP A 5 -11.82 -76.63 8.29
CA ASP A 5 -12.76 -75.52 8.37
C ASP A 5 -12.02 -74.31 8.99
N ILE A 6 -11.48 -73.45 8.13
CA ILE A 6 -10.86 -72.20 8.54
C ILE A 6 -11.97 -71.15 8.57
N ASP A 7 -12.44 -70.83 9.77
CA ASP A 7 -13.43 -69.78 10.03
C ASP A 7 -12.76 -68.39 9.94
N LEU A 8 -12.34 -68.01 8.73
CA LEU A 8 -11.85 -66.68 8.41
C LEU A 8 -13.07 -65.78 8.14
N ASP A 9 -13.43 -64.96 9.12
CA ASP A 9 -14.49 -63.97 8.98
C ASP A 9 -14.05 -62.84 8.03
N PHE A 10 -14.42 -62.97 6.75
CA PHE A 10 -14.13 -61.99 5.69
C PHE A 10 -15.17 -60.86 5.60
N ASN A 11 -16.06 -60.73 6.59
CA ASN A 11 -17.11 -59.72 6.57
C ASN A 11 -16.56 -58.36 7.05
N PHE A 12 -16.05 -57.56 6.09
CA PHE A 12 -15.44 -56.25 6.37
C PHE A 12 -16.43 -55.07 6.32
N VAL A 13 -17.74 -55.34 6.22
CA VAL A 13 -18.77 -54.31 6.06
C VAL A 13 -19.04 -53.63 7.41
N GLN A 14 -19.07 -52.29 7.43
CA GLN A 14 -19.31 -51.41 8.60
C GLN A 14 -18.23 -51.34 9.70
N LEU A 15 -16.99 -51.76 9.43
CA LEU A 15 -15.89 -51.63 10.39
C LEU A 15 -15.14 -50.29 10.27
N SER A 16 -14.75 -49.70 11.41
CA SER A 16 -13.90 -48.52 11.44
C SER A 16 -12.50 -48.83 10.88
N ARG A 17 -11.83 -47.84 10.27
CA ARG A 17 -10.55 -48.02 9.58
C ARG A 17 -9.47 -48.68 10.45
N GLN A 18 -9.42 -48.37 11.75
CA GLN A 18 -8.44 -48.96 12.66
C GLN A 18 -8.74 -50.43 12.96
N GLN A 19 -10.01 -50.77 13.19
CA GLN A 19 -10.43 -52.15 13.44
C GLN A 19 -10.24 -53.04 12.19
N LEU A 20 -10.48 -52.49 11.00
CA LEU A 20 -10.26 -53.18 9.74
C LEU A 20 -8.77 -53.50 9.54
N LEU A 21 -7.88 -52.54 9.78
CA LEU A 21 -6.43 -52.77 9.68
C LEU A 21 -5.93 -53.80 10.70
N GLN A 22 -6.46 -53.78 11.93
CA GLN A 22 -6.11 -54.77 12.94
C GLN A 22 -6.56 -56.18 12.53
N ARG A 23 -7.80 -56.35 12.06
CA ARG A 23 -8.30 -57.66 11.60
C ARG A 23 -7.57 -58.17 10.36
N TYR A 24 -7.27 -57.29 9.42
CA TYR A 24 -6.50 -57.65 8.23
C TYR A 24 -5.08 -58.12 8.59
N THR A 25 -4.40 -57.38 9.48
CA THR A 25 -3.04 -57.76 9.90
C THR A 25 -3.01 -59.06 10.70
N SER A 26 -4.03 -59.38 11.50
CA SER A 26 -4.12 -60.68 12.16
C SER A 26 -4.33 -61.83 11.16
N ALA A 27 -5.22 -61.66 10.18
CA ALA A 27 -5.49 -62.67 9.16
C ALA A 27 -4.25 -62.96 8.29
N VAL A 28 -3.55 -61.92 7.85
CA VAL A 28 -2.30 -62.08 7.05
C VAL A 28 -1.22 -62.81 7.84
N ARG A 29 -1.09 -62.55 9.15
CA ARG A 29 -0.13 -63.28 10.00
C ARG A 29 -0.49 -64.75 10.16
N GLN A 30 -1.78 -65.08 10.27
CA GLN A 30 -2.23 -66.47 10.33
C GLN A 30 -1.95 -67.20 9.01
N LEU A 31 -2.26 -66.58 7.87
CA LEU A 31 -1.94 -67.13 6.55
C LEU A 31 -0.44 -67.32 6.34
N ARG A 32 0.39 -66.38 6.81
CA ARG A 32 1.85 -66.50 6.78
C ARG A 32 2.33 -67.74 7.55
N ARG A 33 1.79 -67.98 8.75
CA ARG A 33 2.14 -69.14 9.57
C ARG A 33 1.71 -70.45 8.89
N LEU A 34 0.51 -70.48 8.31
CA LEU A 34 0.03 -71.66 7.57
C LEU A 34 0.89 -71.95 6.34
N ALA A 35 1.31 -70.93 5.60
CA ALA A 35 2.18 -71.09 4.44
C ALA A 35 3.57 -71.64 4.81
N ASP A 36 4.13 -71.20 5.94
CA ASP A 36 5.42 -71.67 6.44
C ASP A 36 5.33 -73.12 6.92
N VAL A 37 4.30 -73.46 7.71
CA VAL A 37 4.13 -74.80 8.29
C VAL A 37 3.75 -75.85 7.24
N ASN A 38 2.80 -75.54 6.36
CA ASN A 38 2.22 -76.56 5.47
C ASN A 38 2.93 -76.65 4.11
N TYR A 39 3.54 -75.55 3.66
CA TYR A 39 4.14 -75.47 2.32
C TYR A 39 5.62 -75.08 2.35
N GLY A 40 6.23 -74.94 3.54
CA GLY A 40 7.64 -74.59 3.69
C GLY A 40 8.00 -73.21 3.10
N VAL A 41 7.02 -72.33 2.92
CA VAL A 41 7.21 -71.03 2.28
C VAL A 41 7.86 -70.08 3.28
N ARG A 42 9.09 -69.68 2.99
CA ARG A 42 9.81 -68.71 3.83
C ARG A 42 8.98 -67.43 4.04
N PRO A 43 8.94 -66.88 5.27
CA PRO A 43 8.13 -65.70 5.61
C PRO A 43 8.35 -64.51 4.68
N LEU A 44 9.59 -64.29 4.24
CA LEU A 44 9.96 -63.19 3.37
C LEU A 44 9.38 -63.33 1.96
N SER A 45 9.29 -64.56 1.45
CA SER A 45 8.69 -64.85 0.14
C SER A 45 7.18 -64.65 0.15
N PHE A 46 6.52 -65.02 1.26
CA PHE A 46 5.10 -64.77 1.44
C PHE A 46 4.78 -63.26 1.48
N ASP A 47 5.60 -62.47 2.19
CA ASP A 47 5.41 -61.03 2.29
C ASP A 47 5.59 -60.33 0.95
N ASN A 48 6.62 -60.73 0.19
CA ASN A 48 6.82 -60.23 -1.17
C ASN A 48 5.64 -60.59 -2.09
N TYR A 49 5.06 -61.78 -1.93
CA TYR A 49 3.89 -62.21 -2.70
C TYR A 49 2.64 -61.39 -2.38
N VAL A 50 2.34 -61.15 -1.09
CA VAL A 50 1.18 -60.35 -0.67
C VAL A 50 1.31 -58.90 -1.16
N ILE A 51 2.50 -58.32 -1.05
CA ILE A 51 2.77 -56.96 -1.56
C ILE A 51 2.63 -56.92 -3.08
N PHE A 52 3.15 -57.92 -3.80
CA PHE A 52 3.00 -58.03 -5.25
C PHE A 52 1.52 -58.08 -5.69
N GLN A 53 0.70 -58.90 -5.03
CA GLN A 53 -0.75 -58.98 -5.28
C GLN A 53 -1.46 -57.64 -5.06
N TYR A 54 -1.16 -56.95 -3.96
CA TYR A 54 -1.74 -55.63 -3.66
C TYR A 54 -1.49 -54.61 -4.77
N PHE A 55 -0.27 -54.59 -5.33
CA PHE A 55 0.06 -53.68 -6.43
C PHE A 55 -0.50 -54.15 -7.79
N GLN A 56 -0.61 -55.46 -8.02
CA GLN A 56 -1.18 -56.02 -9.25
C GLN A 56 -2.70 -55.76 -9.35
N GLN A 57 -3.44 -55.85 -8.24
CA GLN A 57 -4.86 -55.48 -8.20
C GLN A 57 -5.10 -53.99 -8.44
N ARG A 58 -4.15 -53.13 -8.05
CA ARG A 58 -4.25 -51.69 -8.31
C ARG A 58 -3.91 -51.33 -9.76
N SER A 59 -3.13 -52.15 -10.46
CA SER A 59 -2.81 -51.98 -11.88
C SER A 59 -3.83 -52.63 -12.82
N SER A 60 -4.90 -53.24 -12.33
CA SER A 60 -5.90 -53.93 -13.17
C SER A 60 -6.77 -52.99 -14.03
N GLN A 61 -6.61 -51.66 -13.89
CA GLN A 61 -7.13 -50.68 -14.87
C GLN A 61 -6.12 -50.30 -15.97
N ALA A 62 -4.89 -50.83 -15.94
CA ALA A 62 -3.93 -50.70 -17.01
C ALA A 62 -3.89 -51.99 -17.83
N LEU A 63 -4.69 -51.97 -18.89
CA LEU A 63 -4.78 -52.95 -19.97
C LEU A 63 -3.38 -53.43 -20.41
N TYR A 64 -3.23 -54.76 -20.50
CA TYR A 64 -2.29 -55.51 -21.33
C TYR A 64 -0.94 -54.85 -21.65
N ASN A 65 0.12 -55.26 -20.95
CA ASN A 65 1.26 -55.89 -21.62
C ASN A 65 2.25 -56.44 -20.59
N THR A 66 2.50 -57.73 -20.72
CA THR A 66 3.55 -58.49 -20.06
C THR A 66 4.92 -57.84 -20.30
N SER A 67 5.76 -57.83 -19.25
CA SER A 67 7.21 -57.55 -19.23
C SER A 67 7.75 -56.15 -18.83
N THR A 68 7.06 -55.31 -18.05
CA THR A 68 7.69 -54.05 -17.53
C THR A 68 7.39 -53.59 -16.09
N PRO A 69 7.06 -54.43 -15.08
CA PRO A 69 6.85 -53.91 -13.71
C PRO A 69 8.15 -53.62 -12.94
N LEU A 70 9.26 -54.31 -13.22
CA LEU A 70 10.56 -54.11 -12.53
C LEU A 70 11.19 -52.75 -12.85
N VAL A 71 11.02 -52.28 -14.09
CA VAL A 71 11.58 -51.00 -14.56
C VAL A 71 10.81 -49.80 -14.00
N ALA A 72 9.50 -49.93 -13.79
CA ALA A 72 8.68 -48.88 -13.16
C ALA A 72 9.02 -48.73 -11.66
N TYR A 73 9.26 -49.85 -10.96
CA TYR A 73 9.67 -49.84 -9.55
C TYR A 73 11.08 -49.23 -9.37
N LEU A 74 12.05 -49.66 -10.19
CA LEU A 74 13.40 -49.07 -10.20
C LEU A 74 13.37 -47.57 -10.55
N ARG A 75 12.50 -47.12 -11.47
CA ARG A 75 12.37 -45.69 -11.79
C ARG A 75 11.82 -44.87 -10.63
N LEU A 76 10.86 -45.39 -9.85
CA LEU A 76 10.30 -44.72 -8.69
C LEU A 76 11.29 -44.65 -7.52
N GLU A 77 12.03 -45.72 -7.28
CA GLU A 77 13.04 -45.79 -6.22
C GLU A 77 14.25 -44.90 -6.54
N VAL A 78 14.69 -44.88 -7.81
CA VAL A 78 15.72 -43.96 -8.30
C VAL A 78 15.24 -42.50 -8.24
N LEU A 79 14.00 -42.21 -8.63
CA LEU A 79 13.42 -40.86 -8.54
C LEU A 79 13.31 -40.40 -7.08
N HIS A 80 12.87 -41.27 -6.18
CA HIS A 80 12.84 -40.98 -4.75
C HIS A 80 14.25 -40.76 -4.22
N HIS A 81 15.24 -41.55 -4.64
CA HIS A 81 16.63 -41.36 -4.25
C HIS A 81 17.19 -40.03 -4.76
N PHE A 82 16.86 -39.62 -5.99
CA PHE A 82 17.25 -38.31 -6.53
C PHE A 82 16.59 -37.14 -5.81
N LEU A 83 15.29 -37.22 -5.51
CA LEU A 83 14.57 -36.19 -4.77
C LEU A 83 15.08 -36.08 -3.33
N ASP A 84 15.39 -37.21 -2.70
CA ASP A 84 15.89 -37.27 -1.33
C ASP A 84 17.35 -36.78 -1.25
N ARG A 85 18.17 -37.05 -2.27
CA ARG A 85 19.52 -36.46 -2.41
C ARG A 85 19.44 -34.96 -2.63
N ARG A 86 18.52 -34.48 -3.48
CA ARG A 86 18.29 -33.03 -3.67
C ARG A 86 17.79 -32.34 -2.42
N ARG A 87 16.88 -32.97 -1.66
CA ARG A 87 16.42 -32.46 -0.36
C ARG A 87 17.54 -32.42 0.67
N LYS A 88 18.36 -33.48 0.76
CA LYS A 88 19.54 -33.53 1.63
C LYS A 88 20.56 -32.45 1.27
N ILE A 89 20.83 -32.24 -0.02
CA ILE A 89 21.70 -31.17 -0.51
C ILE A 89 21.13 -29.79 -0.14
N LEU A 90 19.83 -29.56 -0.34
CA LEU A 90 19.17 -28.29 0.04
C LEU A 90 19.22 -28.05 1.56
N CYS A 91 18.96 -29.07 2.37
CA CYS A 91 19.09 -28.98 3.82
C CYS A 91 20.54 -28.69 4.23
N TRP A 92 21.52 -29.35 3.61
CA TRP A 92 22.94 -29.10 3.88
C TRP A 92 23.36 -27.67 3.51
N LEU A 93 22.92 -27.17 2.35
CA LEU A 93 23.15 -25.78 1.94
C LEU A 93 22.49 -24.81 2.94
N PHE A 94 21.26 -25.10 3.39
CA PHE A 94 20.59 -24.28 4.39
C PHE A 94 21.36 -24.26 5.72
N TYR A 95 21.79 -25.41 6.23
CA TYR A 95 22.61 -25.49 7.44
C TYR A 95 23.95 -24.76 7.29
N LEU A 96 24.62 -24.88 6.12
CA LEU A 96 25.84 -24.12 5.83
C LEU A 96 25.59 -22.61 5.81
N THR A 97 24.48 -22.16 5.22
CA THR A 97 24.12 -20.73 5.23
C THR A 97 23.80 -20.22 6.64
N LEU A 98 23.14 -21.05 7.46
CA LEU A 98 22.78 -20.71 8.83
C LEU A 98 24.03 -20.67 9.73
N ILE A 99 24.93 -21.64 9.60
CA ILE A 99 26.23 -21.63 10.29
C ILE A 99 27.07 -20.42 9.85
N SER A 100 27.12 -20.11 8.55
CA SER A 100 27.80 -18.92 8.04
C SER A 100 27.23 -17.64 8.65
N LEU A 101 25.89 -17.49 8.69
CA LEU A 101 25.21 -16.37 9.33
C LEU A 101 25.51 -16.29 10.84
N CYS A 102 25.52 -17.42 11.56
CA CYS A 102 25.88 -17.46 12.97
C CYS A 102 27.34 -17.06 13.23
N VAL A 103 28.28 -17.51 12.37
CA VAL A 103 29.69 -17.12 12.47
C VAL A 103 29.86 -15.62 12.17
N VAL A 104 29.15 -15.08 11.19
CA VAL A 104 29.14 -13.65 10.90
C VAL A 104 28.55 -12.85 12.06
N ALA A 105 27.44 -13.29 12.66
CA ALA A 105 26.81 -12.65 13.82
C ALA A 105 27.73 -12.70 15.07
N TYR A 106 28.38 -13.82 15.32
CA TYR A 106 29.34 -13.96 16.42
C TYR A 106 30.60 -13.11 16.22
N ARG A 107 31.14 -13.07 14.99
CA ARG A 107 32.22 -12.14 14.62
C ARG A 107 31.77 -10.68 14.75
N TYR A 108 30.50 -10.39 14.45
CA TYR A 108 29.93 -9.07 14.59
C TYR A 108 29.84 -8.62 16.06
N GLU A 109 29.35 -9.48 16.97
CA GLU A 109 29.30 -9.18 18.41
C GLU A 109 30.71 -9.02 19.01
N THR A 110 31.63 -9.94 18.70
CA THR A 110 33.00 -9.88 19.23
C THR A 110 33.77 -8.65 18.75
N THR A 111 33.56 -8.22 17.50
CA THR A 111 34.19 -7.01 16.95
C THR A 111 33.49 -5.72 17.43
N SER A 112 32.20 -5.78 17.78
CA SER A 112 31.44 -4.64 18.34
C SER A 112 31.89 -4.25 19.76
N SER A 113 32.58 -5.15 20.47
CA SER A 113 33.18 -4.86 21.77
C SER A 113 34.43 -3.96 21.70
N HIS A 114 35.03 -3.78 20.51
CA HIS A 114 36.22 -2.96 20.30
C HIS A 114 36.05 -1.99 19.10
N GLY A 115 35.41 -0.85 19.35
CA GLY A 115 35.57 0.38 18.52
C GLY A 115 34.41 0.74 17.59
N GLY A 116 33.83 1.93 17.81
CA GLY A 116 32.61 2.44 17.18
C GLY A 116 32.73 2.91 15.72
N HIS A 117 33.27 2.09 14.82
CA HIS A 117 33.36 2.40 13.38
C HIS A 117 32.46 1.58 12.46
N ASN A 118 31.86 0.47 12.94
CA ASN A 118 31.17 -0.47 12.06
C ASN A 118 29.68 -0.19 11.81
N GLY A 119 29.04 0.70 12.56
CA GLY A 119 27.62 1.06 12.34
C GLY A 119 27.36 1.70 10.97
N ARG A 120 28.34 2.44 10.42
CA ARG A 120 28.27 3.06 9.09
C ARG A 120 28.38 2.05 7.94
N MET A 121 29.10 0.94 8.15
CA MET A 121 29.32 -0.07 7.12
C MET A 121 28.06 -0.91 6.87
N VAL A 122 27.31 -1.24 7.93
CA VAL A 122 26.01 -1.92 7.82
C VAL A 122 25.00 -1.06 7.07
N GLN A 123 24.88 0.22 7.42
CA GLN A 123 24.02 1.16 6.68
C GLN A 123 24.39 1.26 5.19
N SER A 124 25.69 1.18 4.86
CA SER A 124 26.17 1.23 3.47
C SER A 124 25.88 -0.03 2.64
N LEU A 125 25.74 -1.20 3.28
CA LEU A 125 25.48 -2.50 2.62
C LEU A 125 23.99 -2.83 2.51
N VAL A 126 23.15 -2.25 3.36
CA VAL A 126 21.69 -2.41 3.31
C VAL A 126 21.13 -1.96 1.96
N TYR A 127 21.58 -0.82 1.44
CA TYR A 127 21.03 -0.26 0.20
C TYR A 127 21.36 -1.09 -1.06
N PRO A 128 22.62 -1.53 -1.29
CA PRO A 128 22.94 -2.51 -2.32
C PRO A 128 22.19 -3.83 -2.18
N GLY A 129 22.04 -4.34 -0.95
CA GLY A 129 21.31 -5.57 -0.66
C GLY A 129 19.83 -5.47 -1.03
N MET A 130 19.16 -4.41 -0.58
CA MET A 130 17.76 -4.11 -0.93
C MET A 130 17.58 -3.96 -2.45
N ARG A 131 18.55 -3.37 -3.14
CA ARG A 131 18.52 -3.23 -4.61
C ARG A 131 18.64 -4.57 -5.33
N MET A 132 19.48 -5.48 -4.84
CA MET A 132 19.60 -6.83 -5.38
C MET A 132 18.34 -7.65 -5.11
N TRP A 133 17.81 -7.59 -3.89
CA TRP A 133 16.54 -8.22 -3.52
C TRP A 133 15.39 -7.76 -4.42
N ARG A 134 15.26 -6.45 -4.62
CA ARG A 134 14.27 -5.86 -5.53
C ARG A 134 14.37 -6.39 -6.96
N ARG A 135 15.59 -6.59 -7.47
CA ARG A 135 15.79 -7.16 -8.81
C ARG A 135 15.38 -8.62 -8.88
N MET A 136 15.66 -9.40 -7.83
CA MET A 136 15.25 -10.81 -7.74
C MET A 136 13.73 -10.97 -7.60
N THR A 137 13.06 -10.07 -6.86
CA THR A 137 11.60 -10.13 -6.65
C THR A 137 10.79 -9.45 -7.75
N MET A 138 11.40 -8.62 -8.60
CA MET A 138 10.71 -7.92 -9.70
C MET A 138 9.90 -8.85 -10.63
N PRO A 139 10.43 -9.98 -11.14
CA PRO A 139 9.66 -10.87 -12.01
C PRO A 139 8.48 -11.53 -11.29
N LEU A 140 8.59 -11.79 -9.97
CA LEU A 140 7.50 -12.34 -9.17
C LEU A 140 6.35 -11.32 -9.01
N ILE A 141 6.70 -10.07 -8.69
CA ILE A 141 5.73 -8.97 -8.53
C ILE A 141 5.03 -8.66 -9.86
N GLN A 142 5.75 -8.71 -10.98
CA GLN A 142 5.17 -8.52 -12.32
C GLN A 142 4.19 -9.64 -12.68
N ARG A 143 4.42 -10.88 -12.22
CA ARG A 143 3.54 -12.02 -12.51
C ARG A 143 2.26 -12.00 -11.66
N PHE A 144 2.33 -11.49 -10.44
CA PHE A 144 1.23 -11.47 -9.47
C PHE A 144 0.98 -10.06 -8.89
N PRO A 145 0.42 -9.11 -9.69
CA PRO A 145 0.21 -7.74 -9.24
C PRO A 145 -0.78 -7.63 -8.06
N ARG A 146 -1.70 -8.59 -7.91
CA ARG A 146 -2.67 -8.63 -6.81
C ARG A 146 -2.05 -8.84 -5.43
N LEU A 147 -0.89 -9.53 -5.33
CA LEU A 147 -0.21 -9.69 -4.04
C LEU A 147 0.29 -8.36 -3.47
N THR A 148 0.66 -7.42 -4.35
CA THR A 148 1.07 -6.07 -3.94
C THR A 148 -0.13 -5.24 -3.50
N GLU A 149 -1.33 -5.51 -4.03
CA GLU A 149 -2.55 -4.82 -3.62
C GLU A 149 -2.96 -5.17 -2.18
N LEU A 150 -2.84 -6.45 -1.79
CA LEU A 150 -3.09 -6.90 -0.40
C LEU A 150 -2.10 -6.32 0.62
N TYR A 151 -0.86 -6.00 0.20
CA TYR A 151 0.12 -5.35 1.07
C TYR A 151 -0.18 -3.86 1.29
N ASP A 152 -0.87 -3.23 0.33
CA ASP A 152 -1.23 -1.81 0.40
C ASP A 152 -2.49 -1.57 1.26
N GLU A 153 -3.27 -2.62 1.60
CA GLU A 153 -4.49 -2.46 2.40
C GLU A 153 -4.16 -2.11 3.86
N SER A 154 -4.82 -1.06 4.38
CA SER A 154 -4.72 -0.66 5.77
C SER A 154 -5.14 -1.84 6.66
N CYS A 155 -4.37 -2.13 7.71
CA CYS A 155 -4.72 -3.18 8.67
C CYS A 155 -6.17 -2.98 9.15
N LEU A 156 -7.05 -3.94 8.84
CA LEU A 156 -8.47 -3.94 9.23
C LEU A 156 -8.68 -3.85 10.76
N MET A 157 -7.68 -4.25 11.54
CA MET A 157 -7.63 -4.06 12.98
C MET A 157 -6.32 -3.40 13.38
N GLY A 158 -6.42 -2.26 14.07
CA GLY A 158 -5.28 -1.68 14.78
C GLY A 158 -4.78 -2.66 15.84
N ASN A 159 -3.46 -2.69 16.06
CA ASN A 159 -2.88 -3.56 17.06
C ASN A 159 -3.35 -3.14 18.47
N PRO A 160 -4.17 -3.94 19.17
CA PRO A 160 -4.73 -3.57 20.47
C PRO A 160 -3.65 -3.51 21.57
N PHE A 161 -2.47 -4.06 21.31
CA PHE A 161 -1.34 -4.05 22.24
C PHE A 161 -0.34 -2.92 21.95
N PHE A 162 -0.54 -2.15 20.88
CA PHE A 162 0.27 -0.97 20.61
C PHE A 162 -0.36 0.24 21.29
N GLN A 163 0.20 0.63 22.42
CA GLN A 163 -0.07 1.90 23.06
C GLN A 163 1.10 2.82 22.73
N VAL A 164 0.82 3.98 22.12
CA VAL A 164 1.84 5.01 21.90
C VAL A 164 2.29 5.46 23.28
N GLU A 165 3.57 5.20 23.63
CA GLU A 165 4.20 5.70 24.85
C GLU A 165 3.93 7.20 25.02
N ASP A 166 3.76 7.66 26.26
CA ASP A 166 3.33 9.02 26.63
C ASP A 166 3.94 10.10 25.73
N LEU A 167 3.15 10.55 24.76
CA LEU A 167 3.56 11.55 23.78
C LEU A 167 3.94 12.84 24.49
N SER A 168 5.21 13.25 24.38
CA SER A 168 5.67 14.51 24.98
C SER A 168 5.10 15.70 24.21
N CYS A 169 4.09 16.39 24.76
CA CYS A 169 3.44 17.52 24.10
C CYS A 169 4.21 18.86 24.14
N SER A 170 5.43 18.88 24.71
CA SER A 170 6.27 20.08 24.78
C SER A 170 6.52 20.76 23.41
N PRO A 171 6.69 20.03 22.28
CA PRO A 171 6.94 20.65 20.98
C PRO A 171 5.78 21.48 20.42
N CYS A 172 4.53 21.22 20.83
CA CYS A 172 3.37 21.98 20.37
C CYS A 172 2.85 23.01 21.39
N ALA A 173 3.35 23.00 22.64
CA ALA A 173 2.81 23.81 23.73
C ALA A 173 2.94 25.34 23.52
N ASN A 174 4.01 25.77 22.84
CA ASN A 174 4.32 27.19 22.61
C ASN A 174 4.00 27.65 21.17
N VAL A 175 3.20 26.87 20.44
CA VAL A 175 2.85 27.19 19.05
C VAL A 175 1.52 27.94 19.03
N ASP A 176 1.56 29.23 18.68
CA ASP A 176 0.37 30.09 18.60
C ASP A 176 -0.18 30.25 17.17
N SER A 177 0.67 30.12 16.16
CA SER A 177 0.29 30.28 14.76
C SER A 177 1.18 29.44 13.84
N VAL A 178 0.70 29.22 12.61
CA VAL A 178 1.49 28.57 11.56
C VAL A 178 2.55 29.55 11.07
N TRP A 179 3.82 29.15 11.08
CA TRP A 179 4.90 30.00 10.60
C TRP A 179 4.84 30.14 9.08
N MET A 180 4.85 31.37 8.57
CA MET A 180 4.82 31.64 7.13
C MET A 180 6.21 32.07 6.65
N GLU A 181 6.75 31.36 5.67
CA GLU A 181 8.01 31.75 5.03
C GLU A 181 7.82 33.05 4.24
N SER A 182 8.63 34.07 4.54
CA SER A 182 8.64 35.32 3.77
C SER A 182 9.38 35.14 2.43
N ASP A 183 9.06 35.98 1.45
CA ASP A 183 9.71 35.95 0.13
C ASP A 183 11.23 36.20 0.24
N GLU A 184 11.68 37.03 1.18
CA GLU A 184 13.10 37.27 1.45
C GLU A 184 13.83 35.99 1.89
N CYS A 185 13.16 35.18 2.72
CA CYS A 185 13.68 33.88 3.11
C CYS A 185 13.66 32.88 1.97
N ALA A 186 12.61 32.87 1.15
CA ALA A 186 12.55 32.03 -0.05
C ALA A 186 13.74 32.29 -0.99
N GLN A 187 14.06 33.56 -1.24
CA GLN A 187 15.18 33.99 -2.09
C GLN A 187 16.55 33.59 -1.52
N LEU A 188 16.79 33.85 -0.23
CA LEU A 188 18.06 33.52 0.43
C LEU A 188 18.44 32.03 0.25
N TYR A 189 17.45 31.14 0.38
CA TYR A 189 17.70 29.72 0.23
C TYR A 189 17.76 29.24 -1.23
N ALA A 190 17.13 29.95 -2.17
CA ALA A 190 17.32 29.70 -3.60
C ALA A 190 18.77 29.99 -3.99
N ASP A 191 19.34 31.10 -3.50
CA ASP A 191 20.72 31.50 -3.76
C ASP A 191 21.73 30.49 -3.20
N ILE A 192 21.50 30.01 -1.97
CA ILE A 192 22.35 28.98 -1.32
C ILE A 192 22.37 27.67 -2.13
N ASN A 193 21.23 27.25 -2.68
CA ASN A 193 21.12 25.99 -3.42
C ASN A 193 21.68 26.07 -4.84
N GLN A 194 21.65 27.24 -5.47
CA GLN A 194 22.18 27.44 -6.82
C GLN A 194 23.72 27.57 -6.84
N ASN A 195 24.32 28.10 -5.76
CA ASN A 195 25.76 28.30 -5.66
C ASN A 195 26.35 27.68 -4.38
N PRO A 196 26.43 26.33 -4.27
CA PRO A 196 27.09 25.67 -3.14
C PRO A 196 28.60 25.95 -3.05
N GLY A 197 29.20 26.50 -4.11
CA GLY A 197 30.65 26.75 -4.25
C GLY A 197 31.13 28.18 -3.93
N ASN A 198 30.26 29.20 -3.83
CA ASN A 198 30.68 30.59 -3.56
C ASN A 198 30.76 30.91 -2.07
N ARG A 199 31.31 29.98 -1.27
CA ARG A 199 31.51 30.18 0.18
C ARG A 199 32.76 31.00 0.52
N SER A 200 33.42 31.61 -0.46
CA SER A 200 34.63 32.40 -0.22
C SER A 200 34.96 33.31 -1.41
N GLN A 201 34.19 34.39 -1.58
CA GLN A 201 34.70 35.62 -2.20
C GLN A 201 34.38 36.80 -1.27
N PRO A 202 35.39 37.44 -0.65
CA PRO A 202 35.19 38.48 0.35
C PRO A 202 35.08 39.87 -0.29
N ASP A 203 34.31 40.03 -1.37
CA ASP A 203 34.14 41.34 -2.05
C ASP A 203 32.87 42.09 -1.63
N SER A 204 32.11 41.56 -0.65
CA SER A 204 31.03 42.32 -0.02
C SER A 204 31.44 42.72 1.39
N GLY A 205 31.49 44.03 1.65
CA GLY A 205 32.00 44.59 2.91
C GLY A 205 31.30 44.07 4.18
N PRO A 206 31.86 44.35 5.37
CA PRO A 206 31.42 43.77 6.65
C PRO A 206 29.94 44.01 6.98
N LEU A 207 29.34 45.08 6.45
CA LEU A 207 27.93 45.39 6.60
C LEU A 207 27.01 44.41 5.84
N SER A 208 27.43 43.91 4.68
CA SER A 208 26.71 42.92 3.87
C SER A 208 26.66 41.56 4.56
N GLN A 209 27.80 41.15 5.14
CA GLN A 209 27.91 39.89 5.87
C GLN A 209 27.04 39.88 7.13
N TYR A 210 27.01 40.98 7.89
CA TYR A 210 26.15 41.10 9.06
C TYR A 210 24.66 41.04 8.68
N LYS A 211 24.26 41.72 7.60
CA LYS A 211 22.89 41.68 7.06
C LYS A 211 22.47 40.29 6.60
N GLN A 212 23.39 39.51 6.03
CA GLN A 212 23.11 38.13 5.60
C GLN A 212 23.02 37.16 6.79
N LEU A 213 23.82 37.37 7.84
CA LEU A 213 23.75 36.61 9.09
C LEU A 213 22.44 36.88 9.86
N THR A 214 22.01 38.15 9.95
CA THR A 214 20.73 38.49 10.58
C THR A 214 19.55 37.96 9.78
N LEU A 215 19.60 38.01 8.44
CA LEU A 215 18.59 37.38 7.59
C LEU A 215 18.56 35.86 7.74
N MET A 216 19.72 35.18 7.82
CA MET A 216 19.78 33.74 8.10
C MET A 216 19.18 33.40 9.47
N GLN A 217 19.38 34.23 10.49
CA GLN A 217 18.77 34.04 11.80
C GLN A 217 17.26 34.24 11.74
N HIS A 218 16.77 35.24 11.00
CA HIS A 218 15.35 35.50 10.79
C HIS A 218 14.66 34.38 9.99
N CYS A 219 15.34 33.85 8.99
CA CYS A 219 14.86 32.77 8.13
C CYS A 219 15.11 31.38 8.71
N ARG A 220 15.69 31.28 9.91
CA ARG A 220 15.90 30.02 10.59
C ARG A 220 14.54 29.43 10.93
N ARG A 221 14.22 28.31 10.28
CA ARG A 221 13.00 27.55 10.55
C ARG A 221 12.81 27.36 12.06
N PRO A 222 11.60 27.58 12.59
CA PRO A 222 11.30 27.14 13.94
C PRO A 222 11.41 25.61 14.04
N MET A 223 11.36 25.10 15.27
CA MET A 223 11.62 23.70 15.62
C MET A 223 11.00 22.69 14.63
N GLU A 224 11.64 21.53 14.47
CA GLU A 224 11.32 20.48 13.48
C GLU A 224 9.84 20.01 13.48
N HIS A 225 9.12 20.22 14.59
CA HIS A 225 7.73 19.82 14.77
C HIS A 225 6.71 20.96 14.68
N MET A 226 7.16 22.20 14.47
CA MET A 226 6.26 23.35 14.33
C MET A 226 5.68 23.40 12.92
N PRO A 227 4.36 23.58 12.76
CA PRO A 227 3.75 23.69 11.45
C PRO A 227 4.20 24.98 10.76
N TYR A 228 4.53 24.85 9.47
CA TYR A 228 5.00 25.96 8.67
C TYR A 228 4.49 25.88 7.23
N THR A 229 4.37 27.03 6.58
CA THR A 229 3.97 27.14 5.18
C THR A 229 5.01 27.88 4.36
N PHE A 230 5.16 27.48 3.10
CA PHE A 230 6.06 28.10 2.15
C PHE A 230 5.52 28.00 0.73
N ARG A 231 6.01 28.87 -0.14
CA ARG A 231 5.60 28.88 -1.55
C ARG A 231 6.37 27.83 -2.35
N SER A 232 5.65 27.07 -3.16
CA SER A 232 6.18 26.13 -4.13
C SER A 232 6.50 26.81 -5.46
N ASN A 233 7.49 26.31 -6.20
CA ASN A 233 7.83 26.77 -7.54
C ASN A 233 6.84 26.25 -8.61
N GLN A 234 5.59 26.02 -8.22
CA GLN A 234 4.56 25.52 -9.10
C GLN A 234 4.04 26.64 -10.00
N HIS A 235 3.89 26.34 -11.30
CA HIS A 235 3.14 27.20 -12.21
C HIS A 235 1.65 27.13 -11.91
N THR A 236 0.91 28.20 -12.24
CA THR A 236 -0.55 28.20 -12.19
C THR A 236 -1.08 27.08 -13.05
N PHE A 237 -1.91 26.23 -12.47
CA PHE A 237 -2.47 25.04 -13.11
C PHE A 237 -3.99 25.10 -12.97
N ASP A 238 -4.70 24.62 -13.98
CA ASP A 238 -6.17 24.54 -13.96
C ASP A 238 -6.65 23.08 -14.01
N LEU A 239 -7.93 22.86 -13.72
CA LEU A 239 -8.58 21.55 -13.80
C LEU A 239 -8.44 20.93 -15.20
N SER A 240 -8.57 21.76 -16.24
CA SER A 240 -8.46 21.31 -17.64
C SER A 240 -7.12 20.62 -17.91
N ASP A 241 -6.02 21.19 -17.39
CA ASP A 241 -4.69 20.62 -17.56
C ASP A 241 -4.55 19.26 -16.84
N PHE A 242 -5.17 19.13 -15.67
CA PHE A 242 -5.19 17.86 -14.93
C PHE A 242 -5.99 16.79 -15.69
N TYR A 243 -7.14 17.16 -16.25
CA TYR A 243 -7.93 16.29 -17.09
C TYR A 243 -7.18 15.86 -18.37
N GLN A 244 -6.45 16.76 -19.02
CA GLN A 244 -5.63 16.42 -20.19
C GLN A 244 -4.54 15.38 -19.86
N ILE A 245 -3.89 15.50 -18.70
CA ILE A 245 -2.91 14.51 -18.23
C ILE A 245 -3.57 13.16 -18.01
N TYR A 246 -4.76 13.13 -17.39
CA TYR A 246 -5.55 11.93 -17.19
C TYR A 246 -5.93 11.29 -18.54
N ALA A 247 -6.58 12.03 -19.43
CA ALA A 247 -7.09 11.56 -20.72
C ALA A 247 -5.97 10.98 -21.60
N LYS A 248 -4.80 11.65 -21.62
CA LYS A 248 -3.62 11.18 -22.39
C LYS A 248 -3.04 9.86 -21.86
N ASN A 249 -3.23 9.56 -20.57
CA ASN A 249 -2.62 8.40 -19.91
C ASN A 249 -3.66 7.46 -19.28
N LEU A 250 -4.85 7.38 -19.88
CA LEU A 250 -6.01 6.65 -19.36
C LEU A 250 -5.66 5.23 -18.89
N LYS A 251 -4.90 4.46 -19.69
CA LYS A 251 -4.49 3.08 -19.34
C LYS A 251 -3.70 2.96 -18.04
N ILE A 252 -2.94 4.00 -17.67
CA ILE A 252 -2.14 4.02 -16.44
C ILE A 252 -3.05 4.31 -15.25
N PHE A 253 -3.92 5.32 -15.36
CA PHE A 253 -4.82 5.74 -14.29
C PHE A 253 -5.98 4.77 -14.06
N GLN A 254 -6.49 4.09 -15.10
CA GLN A 254 -7.53 3.06 -14.98
C GLN A 254 -7.11 1.89 -14.07
N ARG A 255 -5.82 1.55 -14.03
CA ARG A 255 -5.31 0.51 -13.12
C ARG A 255 -5.37 0.92 -11.64
N ASP A 256 -5.57 2.21 -11.37
CA ASP A 256 -5.70 2.81 -10.03
C ASP A 256 -7.13 3.35 -9.79
N ALA A 257 -8.07 3.07 -10.72
CA ALA A 257 -9.45 3.56 -10.72
C ALA A 257 -10.19 3.27 -9.41
N TYR A 258 -10.02 2.08 -8.83
CA TYR A 258 -10.73 1.65 -7.62
C TYR A 258 -10.19 2.25 -6.30
N ARG A 259 -9.17 3.14 -6.37
CA ARG A 259 -8.56 3.77 -5.18
C ARG A 259 -9.09 5.17 -4.91
N VAL A 260 -10.23 5.52 -5.50
CA VAL A 260 -10.94 6.79 -5.31
C VAL A 260 -12.03 6.58 -4.26
N HIS A 261 -12.01 7.38 -3.21
CA HIS A 261 -13.07 7.46 -2.22
C HIS A 261 -13.80 8.78 -2.40
N SER A 262 -15.11 8.74 -2.55
CA SER A 262 -15.94 9.93 -2.66
C SER A 262 -17.07 9.91 -1.65
N THR A 263 -17.49 11.10 -1.26
CA THR A 263 -18.77 11.30 -0.55
C THR A 263 -19.97 11.20 -1.49
N ASN A 264 -19.76 11.36 -2.79
CA ASN A 264 -20.78 11.10 -3.80
C ASN A 264 -20.80 9.60 -4.13
N GLN A 265 -21.95 8.95 -3.91
CA GLN A 265 -22.13 7.52 -4.18
C GLN A 265 -21.98 7.17 -5.67
N GLY A 266 -22.15 8.14 -6.59
CA GLY A 266 -21.98 7.95 -8.03
C GLY A 266 -20.53 8.03 -8.52
N VAL A 267 -19.55 8.28 -7.65
CA VAL A 267 -18.12 8.32 -8.01
C VAL A 267 -17.41 7.11 -7.42
N HIS A 268 -17.06 6.15 -8.27
CA HIS A 268 -16.27 4.98 -7.87
C HIS A 268 -14.87 4.99 -8.44
N ASN A 269 -14.65 5.76 -9.50
CA ASN A 269 -13.38 5.84 -10.18
C ASN A 269 -13.08 7.26 -10.70
N LEU A 270 -11.86 7.44 -11.22
CA LEU A 270 -11.43 8.72 -11.81
C LEU A 270 -12.24 9.11 -13.06
N GLU A 271 -12.73 8.15 -13.83
CA GLU A 271 -13.56 8.40 -15.02
C GLU A 271 -14.91 8.99 -14.62
N ASP A 272 -15.58 8.41 -13.62
CA ASP A 272 -16.83 8.93 -13.06
C ASP A 272 -16.62 10.35 -12.51
N LEU A 273 -15.51 10.55 -11.79
CA LEU A 273 -15.12 11.84 -11.22
C LEU A 273 -14.97 12.92 -12.29
N PHE A 274 -14.20 12.64 -13.35
CA PHE A 274 -13.98 13.60 -14.43
C PHE A 274 -15.19 13.75 -15.36
N GLY A 275 -15.97 12.69 -15.57
CA GLY A 275 -17.21 12.72 -16.33
C GLY A 275 -18.24 13.64 -15.69
N GLN A 276 -18.36 13.63 -14.36
CA GLN A 276 -19.22 14.54 -13.62
C GLN A 276 -18.84 16.01 -13.81
N PHE A 277 -17.55 16.34 -13.77
CA PHE A 277 -17.08 17.72 -13.98
C PHE A 277 -17.35 18.24 -15.40
N ASN A 278 -17.27 17.38 -16.40
CA ASN A 278 -17.57 17.76 -17.77
C ASN A 278 -19.09 18.00 -17.97
N ALA A 279 -19.93 17.17 -17.35
CA ALA A 279 -21.38 17.32 -17.39
C ALA A 279 -21.88 18.61 -16.70
N SER A 280 -21.30 18.99 -15.55
CA SER A 280 -21.64 20.24 -14.87
C SER A 280 -21.21 21.49 -15.64
N SER A 281 -20.12 21.40 -16.40
CA SER A 281 -19.64 22.50 -17.25
C SER A 281 -20.56 22.71 -18.47
N ALA A 282 -21.17 21.65 -18.98
CA ALA A 282 -22.14 21.72 -20.08
C ALA A 282 -23.51 22.25 -19.63
N ALA A 283 -24.00 21.82 -18.46
CA ALA A 283 -25.31 22.22 -17.94
C ALA A 283 -25.42 23.71 -17.59
N HIS A 284 -24.30 24.41 -17.37
CA HIS A 284 -24.31 25.85 -17.10
C HIS A 284 -24.54 26.71 -18.36
N ASN A 285 -24.43 26.13 -19.56
CA ASN A 285 -24.56 26.85 -20.84
C ASN A 285 -25.95 26.74 -21.50
N ASP A 286 -26.87 25.92 -20.99
CA ASP A 286 -28.19 25.67 -21.60
C ASP A 286 -29.33 26.47 -20.95
N HIS A 287 -29.05 27.66 -20.42
CA HIS A 287 -30.10 28.60 -19.97
C HIS A 287 -30.45 29.59 -21.08
N ASP A 288 -30.85 29.08 -22.24
CA ASP A 288 -31.54 29.85 -23.27
C ASP A 288 -33.02 29.39 -23.33
N ASP A 289 -33.87 30.37 -23.10
CA ASP A 289 -35.31 30.34 -22.94
C ASP A 289 -36.03 29.81 -24.21
N PRO A 290 -36.98 28.86 -24.12
CA PRO A 290 -37.99 28.70 -25.14
C PRO A 290 -39.33 29.25 -24.62
N SER A 291 -39.69 30.38 -25.19
CA SER A 291 -41.05 30.89 -25.27
C SER A 291 -42.01 29.91 -25.97
N ASP A 292 -43.26 30.02 -25.54
CA ASP A 292 -44.52 29.73 -26.24
C ASP A 292 -45.27 28.41 -25.94
N ASN A 293 -46.47 28.63 -25.35
CA ASN A 293 -47.80 28.08 -25.64
C ASN A 293 -47.95 26.59 -25.97
N GLU A 294 -48.67 25.84 -25.11
CA GLU A 294 -49.78 24.96 -25.53
C GLU A 294 -50.50 24.25 -24.34
N ASP A 295 -51.83 24.37 -24.37
CA ASP A 295 -52.92 23.48 -23.93
C ASP A 295 -53.02 22.83 -22.52
N ASP A 296 -54.15 23.15 -21.88
CA ASP A 296 -54.47 23.03 -20.44
C ASP A 296 -55.03 21.68 -19.93
N HIS A 297 -54.93 20.55 -20.66
CA HIS A 297 -55.57 19.29 -20.22
C HIS A 297 -54.68 18.04 -20.12
N GLN A 298 -53.37 18.21 -19.94
CA GLN A 298 -52.43 17.12 -19.60
C GLN A 298 -51.39 17.56 -18.54
N GLN A 299 -51.78 18.48 -17.65
CA GLN A 299 -50.86 19.22 -16.78
C GLN A 299 -50.48 18.47 -15.49
N GLU A 300 -51.38 17.71 -14.84
CA GLU A 300 -51.08 17.11 -13.53
C GLU A 300 -50.09 15.93 -13.57
N GLN A 301 -50.16 15.06 -14.58
CA GLN A 301 -49.22 13.94 -14.72
C GLN A 301 -47.85 14.40 -15.23
N ARG A 302 -47.82 15.41 -16.11
CA ARG A 302 -46.57 16.03 -16.56
C ARG A 302 -45.92 16.88 -15.48
N GLN A 303 -46.69 17.57 -14.63
CA GLN A 303 -46.16 18.26 -13.46
C GLN A 303 -45.57 17.27 -12.43
N HIS A 304 -46.19 16.11 -12.20
CA HIS A 304 -45.58 15.10 -11.31
C HIS A 304 -44.28 14.51 -11.89
N GLN A 305 -44.21 14.25 -13.20
CA GLN A 305 -42.99 13.78 -13.86
C GLN A 305 -41.90 14.86 -13.92
N GLN A 306 -42.25 16.10 -14.24
CA GLN A 306 -41.33 17.23 -14.25
C GLN A 306 -40.84 17.56 -12.84
N HIS A 307 -41.71 17.50 -11.83
CA HIS A 307 -41.31 17.74 -10.45
C HIS A 307 -40.42 16.62 -9.90
N GLN A 308 -40.63 15.36 -10.32
CA GLN A 308 -39.71 14.25 -10.02
C GLN A 308 -38.37 14.39 -10.78
N GLN A 309 -38.38 14.77 -12.05
CA GLN A 309 -37.16 15.02 -12.82
C GLN A 309 -36.37 16.22 -12.28
N HIS A 310 -37.04 17.31 -11.92
CA HIS A 310 -36.42 18.46 -11.29
C HIS A 310 -35.85 18.14 -9.91
N ARG A 311 -36.54 17.32 -9.09
CA ARG A 311 -35.98 16.84 -7.81
C ARG A 311 -34.74 15.99 -8.03
N HIS A 312 -34.78 15.03 -8.95
CA HIS A 312 -33.60 14.21 -9.27
C HIS A 312 -32.44 15.02 -9.85
N HIS A 313 -32.71 16.03 -10.68
CA HIS A 313 -31.69 16.95 -11.18
C HIS A 313 -31.11 17.84 -10.08
N HIS A 314 -31.97 18.35 -9.17
CA HIS A 314 -31.54 19.18 -8.06
C HIS A 314 -30.69 18.39 -7.06
N ASP A 315 -31.12 17.18 -6.69
CA ASP A 315 -30.36 16.31 -5.78
C ASP A 315 -28.99 15.93 -6.38
N ASN A 316 -28.93 15.62 -7.68
CA ASN A 316 -27.66 15.36 -8.37
C ASN A 316 -26.75 16.59 -8.43
N PHE A 317 -27.31 17.80 -8.63
CA PHE A 317 -26.55 19.05 -8.66
C PHE A 317 -26.03 19.45 -7.28
N VAL A 318 -26.83 19.28 -6.24
CA VAL A 318 -26.42 19.50 -4.84
C VAL A 318 -25.33 18.52 -4.44
N HIS A 319 -25.46 17.23 -4.76
CA HIS A 319 -24.41 16.25 -4.51
C HIS A 319 -23.11 16.53 -5.27
N LEU A 320 -23.18 17.14 -6.46
CA LEU A 320 -22.00 17.56 -7.22
C LEU A 320 -21.31 18.79 -6.61
N SER A 321 -22.05 19.69 -5.97
CA SER A 321 -21.47 20.92 -5.40
C SER A 321 -20.84 20.72 -4.02
N THR A 322 -21.18 19.63 -3.32
CA THR A 322 -20.67 19.30 -1.97
C THR A 322 -19.84 18.01 -1.92
N ALA A 323 -19.35 17.50 -3.05
CA ALA A 323 -18.54 16.28 -3.06
C ALA A 323 -17.07 16.56 -2.71
N HIS A 324 -16.56 15.79 -1.76
CA HIS A 324 -15.12 15.59 -1.55
C HIS A 324 -14.69 14.23 -2.14
N ASN A 325 -13.54 14.22 -2.83
CA ASN A 325 -12.99 13.04 -3.50
C ASN A 325 -11.51 12.89 -3.13
N LEU A 326 -11.14 11.72 -2.62
CA LEU A 326 -9.79 11.39 -2.19
C LEU A 326 -9.26 10.22 -3.01
N TRP A 327 -8.17 10.43 -3.73
CA TRP A 327 -7.50 9.39 -4.51
C TRP A 327 -6.16 9.00 -3.89
N ARG A 328 -6.00 7.73 -3.52
CA ARG A 328 -4.75 7.18 -2.97
C ARG A 328 -3.78 6.76 -4.08
N CYS A 329 -2.71 7.52 -4.25
CA CYS A 329 -1.70 7.38 -5.29
C CYS A 329 -0.36 6.85 -4.74
N ASN A 330 -0.21 5.52 -4.66
CA ASN A 330 1.01 4.86 -4.14
C ASN A 330 1.97 4.42 -5.26
N ARG A 331 1.50 4.43 -6.52
CA ARG A 331 2.27 3.92 -7.65
C ARG A 331 3.15 5.00 -8.27
N MET A 332 4.40 4.64 -8.55
CA MET A 332 5.41 5.56 -9.09
C MET A 332 5.07 6.12 -10.48
N LEU A 333 4.35 5.36 -11.32
CA LEU A 333 4.01 5.78 -12.68
C LEU A 333 3.02 6.96 -12.70
N PRO A 334 1.83 6.86 -12.08
CA PRO A 334 0.95 8.02 -11.93
C PRO A 334 1.63 9.18 -11.19
N ALA A 335 2.34 8.90 -10.09
CA ALA A 335 3.05 9.95 -9.34
C ALA A 335 4.06 10.73 -10.20
N ARG A 336 4.72 10.08 -11.17
CA ARG A 336 5.61 10.76 -12.13
C ARG A 336 4.86 11.65 -13.12
N LEU A 337 3.69 11.23 -13.58
CA LEU A 337 2.83 12.01 -14.47
C LEU A 337 2.23 13.23 -13.79
N LEU A 338 2.07 13.18 -12.46
CA LEU A 338 1.56 14.30 -11.65
C LEU A 338 2.62 15.32 -11.25
N ARG A 339 3.92 15.03 -11.41
CA ARG A 339 5.02 15.96 -11.06
C ARG A 339 4.97 17.33 -11.76
N PRO A 340 4.48 17.46 -13.00
CA PRO A 340 4.32 18.78 -13.63
C PRO A 340 3.30 19.65 -12.87
N ILE A 341 2.25 19.03 -12.32
CA ILE A 341 1.23 19.71 -11.51
C ILE A 341 1.76 19.98 -10.12
N PHE A 342 2.27 18.95 -9.46
CA PHE A 342 2.81 19.04 -8.11
C PHE A 342 4.33 19.04 -8.19
N ALA A 343 4.89 20.22 -8.49
CA ALA A 343 6.32 20.42 -8.45
C ALA A 343 6.89 19.95 -7.10
N ARG A 344 8.04 19.28 -7.14
CA ARG A 344 8.70 18.83 -5.91
C ARG A 344 9.05 20.07 -5.07
N PRO A 345 8.55 20.18 -3.82
CA PRO A 345 8.88 21.31 -2.99
C PRO A 345 10.37 21.26 -2.60
N LEU A 346 11.14 22.30 -2.94
CA LEU A 346 12.59 22.38 -2.66
C LEU A 346 12.93 22.31 -1.17
N ARG A 347 11.96 22.61 -0.31
CA ARG A 347 12.10 22.67 1.15
C ARG A 347 12.02 21.32 1.84
N LEU A 348 11.53 20.30 1.15
CA LEU A 348 11.31 18.96 1.71
C LEU A 348 12.57 18.09 1.52
N PRO A 349 12.84 17.16 2.46
CA PRO A 349 14.03 16.31 2.39
C PRO A 349 14.07 15.51 1.09
N SER A 350 15.29 15.37 0.55
CA SER A 350 15.47 14.73 -0.75
C SER A 350 15.38 13.21 -0.68
N MET A 351 15.67 12.64 0.49
CA MET A 351 15.89 11.21 0.73
C MET A 351 15.07 10.70 1.92
N SER A 352 13.75 10.88 1.91
CA SER A 352 12.87 10.22 2.90
C SER A 352 11.36 10.35 2.64
N VAL A 353 10.97 10.73 1.42
CA VAL A 353 9.55 10.92 1.09
C VAL A 353 8.87 9.56 0.94
N ALA A 354 7.76 9.36 1.64
CA ALA A 354 6.94 8.17 1.56
C ALA A 354 6.42 7.94 0.13
N LEU A 355 6.13 6.68 -0.20
CA LEU A 355 5.55 6.33 -1.49
C LEU A 355 4.06 6.67 -1.54
N GLU A 356 3.39 6.57 -0.41
CA GLU A 356 1.99 6.94 -0.25
C GLU A 356 1.76 8.44 -0.43
N ARG A 357 0.77 8.76 -1.27
CA ARG A 357 0.29 10.12 -1.51
C ARG A 357 -1.21 10.09 -1.69
N TYR A 358 -1.88 11.16 -1.30
CA TYR A 358 -3.29 11.33 -1.55
C TYR A 358 -3.51 12.58 -2.39
N VAL A 359 -4.35 12.48 -3.41
CA VAL A 359 -4.82 13.62 -4.20
C VAL A 359 -6.25 13.89 -3.75
N ALA A 360 -6.48 15.01 -3.08
CA ALA A 360 -7.81 15.48 -2.73
C ALA A 360 -8.32 16.40 -3.83
N ILE A 361 -9.51 16.11 -4.37
CA ILE A 361 -10.18 16.86 -5.42
C ILE A 361 -11.57 17.16 -4.89
N ASP A 362 -11.73 18.36 -4.32
CA ASP A 362 -13.01 18.70 -3.71
C ASP A 362 -13.63 19.92 -4.37
N THR A 363 -14.94 19.83 -4.45
CA THR A 363 -15.83 20.84 -5.04
C THR A 363 -15.89 22.07 -4.14
N ALA A 364 -16.46 23.15 -4.65
CA ALA A 364 -16.47 24.45 -3.98
C ALA A 364 -17.06 24.40 -2.56
N GLN A 365 -18.16 23.65 -2.38
CA GLN A 365 -18.88 23.53 -1.11
C GLN A 365 -18.67 22.17 -0.44
N ALA A 366 -17.56 21.49 -0.73
CA ALA A 366 -17.24 20.22 -0.09
C ALA A 366 -17.17 20.37 1.44
N PRO A 367 -17.84 19.49 2.21
CA PRO A 367 -17.91 19.60 3.66
C PRO A 367 -16.54 19.39 4.30
N ALA A 368 -16.40 19.82 5.55
CA ALA A 368 -15.16 19.61 6.28
C ALA A 368 -14.89 18.13 6.54
N TYR A 369 -13.67 17.66 6.29
CA TYR A 369 -13.24 16.28 6.51
C TYR A 369 -11.83 16.22 7.08
N THR A 370 -11.51 15.12 7.77
CA THR A 370 -10.17 14.88 8.33
C THR A 370 -9.26 14.36 7.22
N LEU A 371 -8.05 14.90 7.07
CA LEU A 371 -7.10 14.35 6.10
C LEU A 371 -6.67 12.95 6.53
N PRO A 372 -6.39 12.03 5.58
CA PRO A 372 -5.97 10.67 5.90
C PRO A 372 -4.68 10.66 6.74
N ASP A 373 -4.60 9.72 7.67
CA ASP A 373 -3.34 9.40 8.35
C ASP A 373 -2.35 8.82 7.34
N THR A 374 -1.08 9.23 7.44
CA THR A 374 -0.03 8.87 6.50
C THR A 374 1.06 8.02 7.15
N GLU A 375 1.79 7.23 6.36
CA GLU A 375 2.90 6.38 6.82
C GLU A 375 3.92 7.06 7.75
N CYS A 376 4.38 8.27 7.41
CA CYS A 376 5.37 9.03 8.18
C CYS A 376 4.73 10.18 9.00
N PRO A 377 5.33 10.58 10.14
CA PRO A 377 4.80 11.63 11.04
C PRO A 377 4.80 13.03 10.44
N ASN A 378 5.80 13.39 9.64
CA ASN A 378 5.84 14.70 9.00
C ASN A 378 5.06 14.65 7.69
N VAL A 379 4.05 15.50 7.59
CA VAL A 379 3.09 15.54 6.49
C VAL A 379 3.16 16.90 5.81
N TYR A 380 3.01 16.91 4.50
CA TYR A 380 2.86 18.12 3.72
C TYR A 380 1.58 18.09 2.89
N VAL A 381 0.94 19.25 2.76
CA VAL A 381 -0.25 19.49 1.94
C VAL A 381 0.11 20.57 0.95
N HIS A 382 0.16 20.21 -0.32
CA HIS A 382 0.50 21.10 -1.42
C HIS A 382 -0.78 21.47 -2.19
N GLN A 383 -1.18 22.73 -2.13
CA GLN A 383 -2.37 23.22 -2.81
C GLN A 383 -2.04 23.58 -4.26
N ALA A 384 -2.52 22.80 -5.22
CA ALA A 384 -2.22 23.03 -6.63
C ALA A 384 -3.24 23.90 -7.34
N VAL A 385 -4.52 23.81 -6.97
CA VAL A 385 -5.64 24.56 -7.57
C VAL A 385 -6.59 25.01 -6.46
N GLY A 386 -7.12 26.22 -6.56
CA GLY A 386 -8.10 26.76 -5.62
C GLY A 386 -7.55 27.01 -4.21
N THR A 387 -8.45 27.14 -3.24
CA THR A 387 -8.11 27.43 -1.85
C THR A 387 -8.92 26.58 -0.88
N ARG A 388 -8.35 26.30 0.29
CA ARG A 388 -9.00 25.59 1.41
C ARG A 388 -8.58 26.18 2.74
N PHE A 389 -9.42 26.04 3.75
CA PHE A 389 -8.99 26.22 5.13
C PHE A 389 -8.46 24.90 5.68
N ILE A 390 -7.25 24.91 6.21
CA ILE A 390 -6.69 23.79 6.94
C ILE A 390 -6.68 24.14 8.43
N ILE A 391 -7.38 23.32 9.22
CA ILE A 391 -7.49 23.44 10.66
C ILE A 391 -6.67 22.32 11.28
N LEU A 392 -5.59 22.67 11.98
CA LEU A 392 -4.75 21.74 12.73
C LEU A 392 -5.28 21.64 14.16
N ARG A 393 -6.01 20.57 14.46
CA ARG A 393 -6.54 20.30 15.80
C ARG A 393 -5.52 19.48 16.59
N PRO A 394 -5.22 19.79 17.87
CA PRO A 394 -4.35 18.95 18.67
C PRO A 394 -4.88 17.51 18.79
N THR A 395 -3.97 16.54 18.88
CA THR A 395 -4.32 15.16 19.27
C THR A 395 -4.95 15.09 20.66
N SER A 396 -5.66 14.00 20.98
CA SER A 396 -6.35 13.81 22.26
C SER A 396 -5.42 14.01 23.46
N GLU A 397 -4.20 13.51 23.32
CA GLU A 397 -3.15 13.49 24.34
C GLU A 397 -2.62 14.91 24.61
N CYS A 398 -2.54 15.74 23.56
CA CYS A 398 -1.99 17.10 23.64
C CYS A 398 -3.03 18.22 23.71
N ARG A 399 -4.33 17.88 23.75
CA ARG A 399 -5.44 18.85 23.72
C ARG A 399 -5.40 19.91 24.81
N GLN A 400 -4.87 19.59 25.99
CA GLN A 400 -4.79 20.53 27.13
C GLN A 400 -3.61 21.51 27.04
N ARG A 401 -2.58 21.19 26.26
CA ARG A 401 -1.35 22.00 26.17
C ARG A 401 -1.22 22.76 24.85
N CYS A 402 -1.74 22.20 23.77
CA CYS A 402 -1.54 22.73 22.42
C CYS A 402 -2.84 23.38 21.89
N ARG A 403 -2.70 24.46 21.12
CA ARG A 403 -3.83 25.30 20.66
C ARG A 403 -4.25 24.97 19.24
N THR A 404 -5.55 24.90 18.93
CA THR A 404 -5.97 24.69 17.54
C THR A 404 -5.47 25.82 16.63
N LEU A 405 -4.82 25.45 15.52
CA LEU A 405 -4.32 26.40 14.53
C LEU A 405 -5.19 26.31 13.28
N SER A 406 -5.34 27.41 12.57
CA SER A 406 -6.07 27.43 11.30
C SER A 406 -5.36 28.35 10.32
N MET A 407 -5.31 27.96 9.05
CA MET A 407 -4.81 28.83 8.00
C MET A 407 -5.59 28.62 6.69
N ARG A 408 -5.66 29.67 5.89
CA ARG A 408 -6.10 29.57 4.49
C ARG A 408 -4.91 29.14 3.65
N LEU A 409 -4.99 27.96 3.05
CA LEU A 409 -3.98 27.43 2.14
C LEU A 409 -4.36 27.80 0.70
N SER A 410 -3.63 28.75 0.12
CA SER A 410 -3.83 29.22 -1.24
C SER A 410 -3.03 28.42 -2.27
N GLN A 411 -3.39 28.56 -3.54
CA GLN A 411 -2.67 27.94 -4.65
C GLN A 411 -1.16 28.21 -4.60
N SER A 412 -0.38 27.18 -4.92
CA SER A 412 1.08 27.14 -4.89
C SER A 412 1.70 27.24 -3.50
N PHE A 413 0.93 27.16 -2.41
CA PHE A 413 1.48 27.03 -1.06
C PHE A 413 1.51 25.58 -0.59
N VAL A 414 2.52 25.28 0.23
CA VAL A 414 2.71 23.99 0.88
C VAL A 414 2.69 24.19 2.38
N LEU A 415 1.72 23.59 3.05
CA LEU A 415 1.70 23.47 4.50
C LEU A 415 2.43 22.21 4.92
N ASN A 416 3.28 22.32 5.93
CA ASN A 416 3.96 21.21 6.59
C ASN A 416 3.52 21.16 8.06
N TYR A 417 3.22 19.97 8.56
CA TYR A 417 2.88 19.73 9.97
C TYR A 417 3.26 18.31 10.37
N ASN A 418 3.20 18.02 11.67
CA ASN A 418 3.46 16.68 12.20
C ASN A 418 2.18 16.09 12.79
N TRP A 419 1.74 14.93 12.29
CA TRP A 419 0.46 14.33 12.66
C TRP A 419 0.43 13.78 14.09
N LEU A 420 1.60 13.56 14.72
CA LEU A 420 1.69 13.15 16.13
C LEU A 420 1.08 14.21 17.06
N TYR A 421 1.21 15.49 16.71
CA TYR A 421 0.70 16.60 17.52
C TYR A 421 -0.61 17.17 16.97
N TRP A 422 -0.80 17.14 15.65
CA TRP A 422 -1.90 17.81 14.96
C TRP A 422 -2.69 16.87 14.06
N LYS A 423 -3.98 16.75 14.29
CA LYS A 423 -4.94 16.13 13.37
C LYS A 423 -5.52 17.19 12.43
N PRO A 424 -5.22 17.12 11.12
CA PRO A 424 -5.63 18.10 10.13
C PRO A 424 -7.10 17.91 9.70
N ILE A 425 -7.81 19.02 9.54
CA ILE A 425 -9.15 19.06 8.98
C ILE A 425 -9.12 20.02 7.79
N SER A 426 -9.53 19.55 6.62
CA SER A 426 -9.73 20.39 5.46
C SER A 426 -11.18 20.88 5.45
N ALA A 427 -11.37 22.18 5.27
CA ALA A 427 -12.67 22.85 5.27
C ALA A 427 -12.81 23.75 4.04
N PRO A 428 -14.04 23.98 3.55
CA PRO A 428 -14.29 24.87 2.43
C PRO A 428 -13.87 26.30 2.79
N ASP A 429 -13.43 27.06 1.78
CA ASP A 429 -13.14 28.47 1.93
C ASP A 429 -14.42 29.27 1.70
N PRO A 430 -14.97 29.95 2.73
CA PRO A 430 -16.27 30.62 2.62
C PRO A 430 -16.28 31.76 1.60
N ILE A 431 -15.11 32.20 1.13
CA ILE A 431 -14.95 33.29 0.16
C ILE A 431 -14.72 32.74 -1.26
N SER A 432 -14.22 31.51 -1.39
CA SER A 432 -13.87 30.93 -2.69
C SER A 432 -14.93 29.94 -3.12
N GLU A 433 -15.56 30.23 -4.26
CA GLU A 433 -16.49 29.31 -4.93
C GLU A 433 -15.78 28.42 -5.95
N SER A 434 -14.43 28.43 -5.97
CA SER A 434 -13.66 27.58 -6.87
C SER A 434 -13.41 26.21 -6.26
N MET A 435 -13.37 25.18 -7.11
CA MET A 435 -12.92 23.87 -6.72
C MET A 435 -11.44 23.86 -6.30
N SER A 436 -11.05 22.82 -5.58
CA SER A 436 -9.73 22.73 -4.98
C SER A 436 -9.09 21.37 -5.22
N ILE A 437 -7.81 21.40 -5.61
CA ILE A 437 -6.98 20.20 -5.78
C ILE A 437 -5.74 20.33 -4.90
N SER A 438 -5.53 19.34 -4.02
CA SER A 438 -4.42 19.30 -3.08
C SER A 438 -3.71 17.95 -3.13
N LEU A 439 -2.38 17.95 -3.06
CA LEU A 439 -1.57 16.75 -2.89
C LEU A 439 -1.10 16.65 -1.43
N ILE A 440 -1.40 15.53 -0.80
CA ILE A 440 -1.00 15.20 0.56
C ILE A 440 0.07 14.11 0.47
N GLY A 441 1.17 14.27 1.17
CA GLY A 441 2.22 13.25 1.28
C GLY A 441 2.99 13.38 2.58
N SER A 442 3.84 12.41 2.88
CA SER A 442 4.59 12.37 4.14
C SER A 442 6.06 12.03 3.94
N TYR A 443 6.87 12.29 4.97
CA TYR A 443 8.30 11.97 4.98
C TYR A 443 8.84 11.68 6.39
N CYS A 444 9.86 10.83 6.41
CA CYS A 444 10.68 10.45 7.56
C CYS A 444 12.12 10.97 7.30
#